data_AF-A0A2N5K1M3-F1
#
_entry.id   AF-A0A2N5K1M3-F1
#
_cell.length_a   1.000
_cell.length_b   1.000
_cell.length_c   1.000
_cell.angle_alpha   90.00
_cell.angle_beta   90.00
_cell.angle_gamma   90.00
#
_symmetry.space_group_name_H-M   'P 1'
#
loop_
_entity.id
_entity.type
_entity.pdbx_description
1 polymer ?
#
loop_
_entity_poly.entity_id
_entity_poly.type
_entity_poly.pdbx_seq_one_letter_code
_entity_poly.pdbx_strand_id
1 'polypeptide(L)'
;MALSTPAWGRLSDRIGYVPVLRISSGCVALVLTLQALAWTLPVFVVGRLAQGLVTGGIDATLSALIAVRAPQARRASILNLSRLPAQMSWFLGPIVGSLLSPLGVPAIFGLAAA
;
A
#
# COMPACT_ATOMS: atom_id res chain seq x y z
N MET A 1 2.89 -2.90 12.16
CA MET A 1 2.58 -4.05 11.29
C MET A 1 2.27 -5.34 12.06
N ALA A 2 2.78 -5.60 13.27
CA ALA A 2 2.53 -6.84 14.01
C ALA A 2 1.13 -7.01 14.65
N LEU A 3 0.40 -5.91 14.90
CA LEU A 3 -0.91 -5.95 15.57
C LEU A 3 -2.10 -6.09 14.61
N SER A 4 -1.97 -5.64 13.36
CA SER A 4 -3.03 -5.67 12.35
C SER A 4 -3.11 -6.97 11.55
N THR A 5 -2.04 -7.76 11.52
CA THR A 5 -1.90 -9.01 10.77
C THR A 5 -2.95 -10.08 11.11
N PRO A 6 -3.27 -10.38 12.39
CA PRO A 6 -4.25 -11.42 12.70
C PRO A 6 -5.70 -10.98 12.47
N ALA A 7 -6.00 -9.68 12.61
CA ALA A 7 -7.35 -9.15 12.40
C ALA A 7 -7.74 -9.14 10.92
N TRP A 8 -6.82 -8.70 10.05
CA TRP A 8 -7.04 -8.70 8.60
C TRP A 8 -7.00 -10.10 7.99
N GLY A 9 -6.18 -11.02 8.53
CA GLY A 9 -6.19 -12.43 8.12
C GLY A 9 -7.55 -13.10 8.34
N ARG A 10 -8.16 -12.92 9.52
CA ARG A 10 -9.50 -13.46 9.83
C ARG A 10 -10.61 -12.85 9.00
N LEU A 11 -10.53 -11.55 8.69
CA LEU A 11 -11.49 -10.87 7.82
C LEU A 11 -11.36 -11.36 6.37
N SER A 12 -10.13 -11.58 5.91
CA SER A 12 -9.81 -12.10 4.59
C SER A 12 -10.32 -13.52 4.36
N ASP A 13 -10.19 -14.38 5.37
CA ASP A 13 -10.66 -15.77 5.29
C ASP A 13 -12.20 -15.88 5.26
N ARG A 14 -12.92 -14.86 5.76
CA ARG A 14 -14.40 -14.87 5.82
C ARG A 14 -15.08 -14.26 4.58
N ILE A 15 -14.45 -13.25 3.96
CA ILE A 15 -15.04 -12.47 2.84
C ILE A 15 -14.42 -12.87 1.49
N GLY A 16 -13.27 -13.53 1.51
CA GLY A 16 -12.52 -13.93 0.32
C GLY A 16 -11.42 -12.93 -0.04
N TYR A 17 -10.28 -13.44 -0.47
CA TYR A 17 -9.06 -12.67 -0.72
C TYR A 17 -9.22 -11.56 -1.78
N VAL A 18 -9.97 -11.82 -2.87
CA VAL A 18 -10.12 -10.89 -4.01
C VAL A 18 -10.97 -9.64 -3.67
N PRO A 19 -12.19 -9.76 -3.09
CA PRO A 19 -12.97 -8.58 -2.70
C PRO A 19 -12.28 -7.74 -1.62
N VAL A 20 -11.56 -8.39 -0.70
CA VAL A 20 -10.79 -7.72 0.36
C VAL A 20 -9.66 -6.89 -0.24
N LEU A 21 -8.95 -7.42 -1.24
CA LEU A 21 -7.92 -6.67 -1.98
C LEU A 21 -8.52 -5.43 -2.68
N ARG A 22 -9.67 -5.57 -3.32
CA ARG A 22 -10.36 -4.44 -4.00
C ARG A 22 -10.77 -3.33 -3.03
N ILE A 23 -11.39 -3.68 -1.91
CA ILE A 23 -11.84 -2.71 -0.90
C ILE A 23 -10.64 -2.00 -0.28
N SER A 24 -9.59 -2.75 0.04
CA SER A 24 -8.38 -2.19 0.65
C SER A 24 -7.62 -1.29 -0.33
N SER A 25 -7.53 -1.61 -1.62
CA SER A 25 -6.98 -0.68 -2.63
C SER A 25 -7.78 0.63 -2.70
N GLY A 26 -9.12 0.57 -2.68
CA GLY A 26 -9.96 1.77 -2.64
C GLY A 26 -9.77 2.59 -1.36
N CYS A 27 -9.61 1.92 -0.22
CA CYS A 27 -9.36 2.56 1.06
C CYS A 27 -7.99 3.26 1.09
N VAL A 28 -6.94 2.64 0.52
CA VAL A 28 -5.61 3.26 0.37
C VAL A 28 -5.69 4.50 -0.51
N ALA A 29 -6.39 4.44 -1.64
CA ALA A 29 -6.57 5.60 -2.53
C ALA A 29 -7.23 6.77 -1.78
N LEU A 30 -8.31 6.50 -1.05
CA LEU A 30 -9.02 7.52 -0.27
C LEU A 30 -8.17 8.13 0.85
N VAL A 31 -7.38 7.31 1.56
CA VAL A 31 -6.46 7.75 2.61
C VAL A 31 -5.29 8.56 2.04
N LEU A 32 -4.81 8.24 0.83
CA LEU A 32 -3.80 9.05 0.13
C LEU A 32 -4.36 10.41 -0.29
N THR A 33 -5.56 10.46 -0.85
CA THR A 33 -6.23 11.72 -1.20
C THR A 33 -6.46 12.60 0.03
N LEU A 34 -6.90 12.01 1.15
CA LEU A 34 -7.05 12.74 2.41
C LEU A 34 -5.72 13.28 2.95
N GLN A 35 -4.63 12.53 2.81
CA GLN A 35 -3.29 13.01 3.18
C GLN A 35 -2.79 14.14 2.28
N ALA A 36 -3.11 14.10 0.98
CA ALA A 36 -2.74 15.17 0.04
C ALA A 36 -3.45 16.50 0.35
N LEU A 37 -4.70 16.44 0.83
CA LEU A 37 -5.46 17.61 1.26
C LEU A 37 -5.23 17.99 2.74
N ALA A 38 -4.46 17.21 3.50
CA ALA A 38 -4.25 17.46 4.92
C ALA A 38 -3.31 18.65 5.14
N TRP A 39 -3.86 19.79 5.56
CA TRP A 39 -3.08 21.00 5.86
C TRP A 39 -2.57 21.06 7.31
N THR A 40 -2.93 20.08 8.14
CA THR A 40 -2.61 20.04 9.57
C THR A 40 -1.92 18.72 9.97
N LEU A 41 -0.81 18.83 10.70
CA LEU A 41 0.00 17.71 11.22
C LEU A 41 -0.81 16.57 11.89
N PRO A 42 -1.82 16.83 12.74
CA PRO A 42 -2.56 15.76 13.41
C PRO A 42 -3.36 14.89 12.43
N VAL A 43 -4.00 15.50 11.43
CA VAL A 43 -4.77 14.79 10.39
C VAL A 43 -3.83 13.93 9.54
N PHE A 44 -2.65 14.43 9.23
CA PHE A 44 -1.63 13.68 8.50
C PHE A 44 -1.14 12.45 9.27
N VAL A 45 -0.89 12.58 10.58
CA VAL A 45 -0.46 11.46 11.45
C VAL A 45 -1.54 10.39 11.54
N VAL A 46 -2.81 10.78 11.71
CA VAL A 46 -3.93 9.82 11.74
C VAL A 46 -4.07 9.11 10.39
N GLY A 47 -3.95 9.85 9.28
CA GLY A 47 -3.94 9.27 7.94
C GLY A 47 -2.81 8.25 7.75
N ARG A 48 -1.61 8.54 8.25
CA ARG A 48 -0.46 7.61 8.22
C ARG A 48 -0.69 6.34 9.02
N LEU A 49 -1.32 6.44 10.20
CA LEU A 49 -1.67 5.27 11.01
C LEU A 49 -2.71 4.41 10.29
N ALA A 50 -3.76 5.03 9.73
CA ALA A 50 -4.78 4.34 8.95
C ALA A 50 -4.17 3.64 7.72
N GLN A 51 -3.30 4.34 6.98
CA GLN A 51 -2.58 3.77 5.84
C GLN A 51 -1.78 2.53 6.25
N GLY A 52 -0.98 2.61 7.32
CA GLY A 52 -0.17 1.48 7.78
C GLY A 52 -0.99 0.25 8.19
N LEU A 53 -2.21 0.45 8.70
CA LEU A 53 -3.13 -0.65 9.02
C LEU A 53 -3.66 -1.32 7.74
N VAL A 54 -4.07 -0.54 6.74
CA VAL A 54 -4.64 -1.07 5.50
C VAL A 54 -3.56 -1.75 4.64
N THR A 55 -2.39 -1.14 4.49
CA THR A 55 -1.29 -1.72 3.68
C THR A 55 -0.80 -3.03 4.27
N GLY A 56 -0.69 -3.13 5.61
CA GLY A 56 -0.34 -4.38 6.28
C GLY A 56 -1.36 -5.49 6.07
N GLY A 57 -2.65 -5.14 5.96
CA GLY A 57 -3.72 -6.07 5.60
C GLY A 57 -3.59 -6.58 4.17
N ILE A 58 -3.30 -5.69 3.22
CA ILE A 58 -3.08 -6.02 1.80
C ILE A 58 -1.93 -7.02 1.64
N ASP A 59 -0.77 -6.74 2.24
CA ASP A 59 0.41 -7.63 2.13
C ASP A 59 0.14 -9.03 2.72
N ALA A 60 -0.60 -9.10 3.84
CA ALA A 60 -0.99 -10.35 4.47
C ALA A 60 -1.97 -11.15 3.59
N THR A 61 -3.04 -10.51 3.11
CA THR A 61 -4.04 -11.11 2.22
C THR A 61 -3.42 -11.57 0.89
N LEU A 62 -2.51 -10.78 0.31
CA LEU A 62 -1.81 -11.12 -0.93
C LEU A 62 -0.88 -12.32 -0.72
N SER A 63 -0.10 -12.32 0.37
CA SER A 63 0.78 -13.44 0.72
C SER A 63 -0.01 -14.73 0.96
N ALA A 64 -1.18 -14.64 1.60
CA ALA A 64 -2.09 -15.77 1.81
C ALA A 64 -2.76 -16.24 0.51
N LEU A 65 -3.17 -15.33 -0.37
CA LEU A 65 -3.74 -15.69 -1.68
C LEU A 65 -2.71 -16.42 -2.55
N ILE A 66 -1.47 -15.92 -2.59
CA ILE A 66 -0.36 -16.58 -3.30
C ILE A 66 -0.08 -17.93 -2.67
N ALA A 67 -0.14 -18.04 -1.34
CA ALA A 67 0.04 -19.30 -0.63
C ALA A 67 -0.97 -20.37 -1.01
N VAL A 68 -2.23 -19.99 -1.25
CA VAL A 68 -3.33 -20.89 -1.59
C VAL A 68 -3.38 -21.21 -3.08
N ARG A 69 -3.08 -20.25 -3.97
CA ARG A 69 -3.20 -20.44 -5.42
C ARG A 69 -1.91 -20.80 -6.16
N ALA A 70 -0.73 -20.61 -5.56
CA ALA A 70 0.54 -20.89 -6.23
C ALA A 70 0.97 -22.36 -6.09
N PRO A 71 1.53 -22.98 -7.15
CA PRO A 71 2.18 -24.29 -7.05
C PRO A 71 3.37 -24.24 -6.07
N GLN A 72 3.51 -25.22 -5.19
CA GLN A 72 4.57 -25.25 -4.16
C GLN A 72 5.98 -25.00 -4.73
N ALA A 73 6.29 -25.58 -5.90
CA ALA A 73 7.59 -25.43 -6.55
C ALA A 73 7.91 -23.99 -7.01
N ARG A 74 6.88 -23.14 -7.23
CA ARG A 74 7.05 -21.76 -7.71
C ARG A 74 6.59 -20.70 -6.71
N ARG A 75 6.08 -21.11 -5.54
CA ARG A 75 5.52 -20.20 -4.53
C ARG A 75 6.52 -19.14 -4.08
N ALA A 76 7.79 -19.50 -3.85
CA ALA A 76 8.85 -18.54 -3.52
C ALA A 76 9.12 -17.56 -4.66
N SER A 77 9.15 -18.03 -5.91
CA SER A 77 9.35 -17.19 -7.09
C SER A 77 8.20 -16.19 -7.30
N ILE A 78 6.95 -16.64 -7.14
CA ILE A 78 5.75 -15.79 -7.27
C ILE A 78 5.68 -14.75 -6.15
N LEU A 79 6.01 -15.13 -4.91
CA LEU A 79 6.11 -14.18 -3.79
C LEU A 79 7.18 -13.12 -4.06
N ASN A 80 8.37 -13.53 -4.52
CA ASN A 80 9.41 -12.58 -4.88
C ASN A 80 8.98 -11.66 -6.02
N LEU A 81 8.32 -12.19 -7.07
CA LEU A 81 7.79 -11.38 -8.17
C LEU A 81 6.77 -10.34 -7.69
N SER A 82 5.91 -10.72 -6.74
CA SER A 82 4.90 -9.80 -6.19
C SER A 82 5.48 -8.62 -5.40
N ARG A 83 6.73 -8.73 -4.91
CA ARG A 83 7.42 -7.65 -4.18
C ARG A 83 8.24 -6.73 -5.08
N LEU A 84 8.56 -7.15 -6.30
CA LEU A 84 9.32 -6.32 -7.25
C LEU A 84 8.67 -4.95 -7.49
N PRO A 85 7.35 -4.82 -7.71
CA PRO A 85 6.72 -3.52 -7.93
C PRO A 85 6.93 -2.56 -6.76
N ALA A 86 6.79 -3.04 -5.53
CA ALA A 86 6.98 -2.22 -4.33
C ALA A 86 8.42 -1.72 -4.19
N GLN A 87 9.41 -2.56 -4.49
CA GLN A 87 10.82 -2.15 -4.52
C GLN A 87 11.09 -1.16 -5.65
N MET A 88 10.56 -1.39 -6.85
CA MET A 88 10.67 -0.46 -7.97
C MET A 88 10.08 0.90 -7.63
N SER A 89 8.91 0.96 -6.97
CA SER A 89 8.33 2.22 -6.48
C SER A 89 9.24 2.94 -5.48
N TRP A 90 9.95 2.20 -4.62
CA TRP A 90 10.89 2.76 -3.66
C TRP A 90 12.10 3.44 -4.32
N PHE A 91 12.58 2.88 -5.44
CA PHE A 91 13.64 3.49 -6.25
C PHE A 91 13.12 4.63 -7.14
N LEU A 92 11.95 4.45 -7.76
CA LEU A 92 11.35 5.44 -8.66
C LEU A 92 10.89 6.70 -7.93
N GLY A 93 10.39 6.59 -6.70
CA GLY A 93 9.87 7.72 -5.94
C GLY A 93 10.86 8.87 -5.77
N PRO A 94 12.06 8.65 -5.22
CA PRO A 94 13.09 9.68 -5.08
C PRO A 94 13.59 10.22 -6.43
N ILE A 95 13.66 9.37 -7.46
CA ILE A 95 14.12 9.81 -8.79
C ILE A 95 13.12 10.79 -9.40
N VAL A 96 11.84 10.44 -9.41
CA VAL A 96 10.77 11.33 -9.89
C VAL A 96 10.68 12.58 -9.02
N GLY A 97 10.72 12.45 -7.70
CA GLY A 97 10.69 13.59 -6.77
C GLY A 97 11.91 14.53 -6.89
N SER A 98 13.10 13.99 -7.15
CA SER A 98 14.33 14.79 -7.32
C SER A 98 14.41 15.52 -8.66
N LEU A 99 13.93 14.91 -9.75
CA LEU A 99 13.77 15.59 -11.05
C LEU A 99 12.82 16.79 -10.98
N LEU A 100 11.85 16.76 -10.07
CA LEU A 100 10.86 17.82 -9.85
C LEU A 100 11.29 18.87 -8.83
N SER A 101 12.36 18.62 -8.08
CA SER A 101 12.98 19.55 -7.11
C SER A 101 13.24 20.96 -7.65
N PRO A 102 13.66 21.17 -8.92
CA PRO A 102 13.90 22.51 -9.47
C PRO A 102 12.65 23.39 -9.61
N LEU A 103 11.43 22.81 -9.62
CA LEU A 103 10.16 23.53 -9.82
C LEU A 103 9.55 24.07 -8.51
N GLY A 104 10.23 23.85 -7.37
CA GLY A 104 9.78 24.27 -6.05
C GLY A 104 8.93 23.22 -5.34
N VAL A 105 9.08 23.15 -4.01
CA VAL A 105 8.39 22.21 -3.12
C VAL A 105 6.86 22.08 -3.38
N PRO A 106 6.10 23.15 -3.71
CA PRO A 106 4.66 23.04 -3.97
C PRO A 106 4.29 22.21 -5.21
N ALA A 107 5.13 22.18 -6.25
CA ALA A 107 4.85 21.45 -7.50
C ALA A 107 4.91 19.92 -7.30
N ILE A 108 5.74 19.46 -6.36
CA ILE A 108 5.89 18.04 -6.01
C ILE A 108 4.61 17.51 -5.36
N PHE A 109 3.97 18.31 -4.49
CA PHE A 109 2.73 17.92 -3.83
C PHE A 109 1.50 18.01 -4.75
N GLY A 110 1.49 18.94 -5.71
CA GLY A 110 0.39 19.10 -6.67
C GLY A 110 0.26 17.92 -7.65
N LEU A 111 1.38 17.39 -8.15
CA LEU A 111 1.37 16.22 -9.05
C LEU A 111 1.25 14.88 -8.29
N ALA A 112 1.69 14.79 -7.04
CA ALA A 112 1.45 13.60 -6.22
C ALA A 112 -0.03 13.39 -5.87
N ALA A 113 -0.86 14.43 -6.05
CA ALA A 113 -2.30 14.40 -5.82
C ALA A 113 -3.12 14.10 -7.09
N ALA A 114 -2.50 14.06 -8.27
CA ALA A 114 -3.12 13.78 -9.57
C ALA A 114 -2.82 12.34 -10.03
#